data_AF-A0A9W9KGU6-F1
#
_entry.id   AF-A0A9W9KGU6-F1
#
_cell.length_a   1.000
_cell.length_b   1.000
_cell.length_c   1.000
_cell.angle_alpha   90.00
_cell.angle_beta   90.00
_cell.angle_gamma   90.00
#
_symmetry.space_group_name_H-M   'P 1'
#
loop_
_entity.id
_entity.type
_entity.pdbx_description
1 polymer ?
#
loop_
_entity_poly.entity_id
_entity_poly.type
_entity_poly.pdbx_seq_one_letter_code
_entity_poly.pdbx_strand_id
1 'polypeptide(L)'
;MASASARIFLVRHGETDWIVGGKHNSRTEVPLSKTGEREVDRIQQFLVGPDALIDPQNVARVYCSPRCSARRTVELLELGIHNHQHFYDRESNSRETTGSKMRVETAEPNIQVTPCLQEWDYGDYEGLTLRDIHQLRQKQAQEQERQEWNIWRDGCPGGSMSPKQVSDRLDSLIQEIKSFIEKSSTTWPSGQIEGARSQQAQDIVCVGHGHVLAALALRWVGSSLMAGHMRLIFEPGGVAVLGYEPLFHIINTWHFTNLYNSSFEHDNPNHPAILVGRKPGKSDRTL
;
A
#
# COMPACT_ATOMS: atom_id res chain seq x y z
N MET A 1 1.56 24.41 -18.77
CA MET A 1 0.85 23.15 -18.52
C MET A 1 1.78 22.28 -17.69
N ALA A 2 1.34 21.77 -16.54
CA ALA A 2 2.18 20.98 -15.66
C ALA A 2 2.61 19.70 -16.40
N SER A 3 3.92 19.40 -16.42
CA SER A 3 4.43 18.10 -16.83
C SER A 3 3.77 17.04 -15.95
N ALA A 4 3.17 16.01 -16.54
CA ALA A 4 2.54 14.93 -15.77
C ALA A 4 3.63 14.20 -14.98
N SER A 5 3.69 14.47 -13.68
CA SER A 5 4.57 13.80 -12.72
C SER A 5 4.00 12.40 -12.43
N ALA A 6 4.83 11.37 -12.52
CA ALA A 6 4.45 9.99 -12.20
C ALA A 6 3.90 9.88 -10.77
N ARG A 7 2.81 9.12 -10.62
CA ARG A 7 2.20 8.85 -9.31
C ARG A 7 2.47 7.41 -8.89
N ILE A 8 2.68 7.21 -7.60
CA ILE A 8 2.87 5.89 -7.02
C ILE A 8 1.72 5.63 -6.05
N PHE A 9 0.86 4.68 -6.40
CA PHE A 9 -0.26 4.24 -5.57
C PHE A 9 0.19 3.14 -4.63
N LEU A 10 -0.08 3.29 -3.34
CA LEU A 10 0.12 2.25 -2.33
C LEU A 10 -1.24 1.68 -1.95
N VAL A 11 -1.48 0.40 -2.21
CA VAL A 11 -2.75 -0.27 -1.94
C VAL A 11 -2.52 -1.36 -0.91
N ARG A 12 -3.14 -1.26 0.26
CA ARG A 12 -3.15 -2.37 1.22
C ARG A 12 -4.15 -3.43 0.76
N HIS A 13 -3.77 -4.70 0.86
CA HIS A 13 -4.70 -5.80 0.58
C HIS A 13 -6.01 -5.69 1.37
N GLY A 14 -7.08 -6.28 0.85
CA GLY A 14 -8.38 -6.33 1.53
C GLY A 14 -8.35 -7.06 2.88
N GLU A 15 -9.45 -6.99 3.62
CA GLU A 15 -9.57 -7.68 4.90
C GLU A 15 -9.37 -9.21 4.75
N THR A 16 -8.70 -9.81 5.73
CA THR A 16 -8.55 -11.27 5.88
C THR A 16 -9.23 -11.74 7.16
N ASP A 17 -9.54 -13.03 7.27
CA ASP A 17 -10.19 -13.61 8.47
C ASP A 17 -9.38 -13.41 9.77
N TRP A 18 -8.08 -13.10 9.68
CA TRP A 18 -7.23 -12.82 10.84
C TRP A 18 -7.23 -11.35 11.25
N ILE A 19 -7.46 -10.43 10.32
CA ILE A 19 -7.53 -8.99 10.61
C ILE A 19 -8.77 -8.69 11.47
N VAL A 20 -9.88 -9.40 11.24
CA VAL A 20 -11.10 -9.32 12.08
C VAL A 20 -10.79 -9.65 13.55
N GLY A 21 -9.81 -10.53 13.79
CA GLY A 21 -9.33 -10.87 15.12
C GLY A 21 -8.20 -9.98 15.67
N GLY A 22 -7.76 -8.96 14.91
CA GLY A 22 -6.63 -8.10 15.28
C GLY A 22 -5.28 -8.82 15.34
N LYS A 23 -5.15 -9.96 14.64
CA LYS A 23 -3.93 -10.78 14.63
C LYS A 23 -2.92 -10.24 13.63
N HIS A 24 -1.65 -10.28 13.99
CA HIS A 24 -0.56 -9.92 13.09
C HIS A 24 -0.31 -11.09 12.13
N ASN A 25 -0.33 -10.79 10.82
CA ASN A 25 -0.09 -11.78 9.78
C ASN A 25 1.02 -11.31 8.85
N SER A 26 2.11 -12.07 8.81
CA SER A 26 3.23 -11.84 7.91
C SER A 26 3.41 -12.96 6.90
N ARG A 27 3.70 -14.17 7.41
CA ARG A 27 4.17 -15.32 6.62
C ARG A 27 3.04 -16.30 6.37
N THR A 28 2.03 -16.30 7.22
CA THR A 28 0.89 -17.22 7.09
C THR A 28 0.04 -16.83 5.88
N GLU A 29 -0.16 -17.76 4.96
CA GLU A 29 -1.07 -17.56 3.84
C GLU A 29 -2.52 -17.59 4.35
N VAL A 30 -3.08 -16.40 4.53
CA VAL A 30 -4.48 -16.21 4.92
C VAL A 30 -5.19 -15.49 3.77
N PRO A 31 -6.23 -16.11 3.17
CA PRO A 31 -6.98 -15.50 2.08
C PRO A 31 -7.77 -14.28 2.57
N LEU A 32 -8.28 -13.50 1.62
CA LEU A 32 -9.25 -12.46 1.92
C LEU A 32 -10.53 -13.08 2.52
N SER A 33 -11.15 -12.38 3.46
CA SER A 33 -12.49 -12.75 3.94
C SER A 33 -13.51 -12.50 2.83
N LYS A 34 -14.68 -13.15 2.87
CA LYS A 34 -15.77 -12.86 1.91
C LYS A 34 -16.20 -11.39 1.96
N THR A 35 -16.11 -10.77 3.13
CA THR A 35 -16.40 -9.34 3.30
C THR A 35 -15.30 -8.51 2.66
N GLY A 36 -14.03 -8.83 2.92
CA GLY A 36 -12.87 -8.17 2.33
C GLY A 36 -12.87 -8.23 0.80
N GLU A 37 -13.24 -9.36 0.18
CA GLU A 37 -13.38 -9.43 -1.28
C GLU A 37 -14.45 -8.47 -1.81
N ARG A 38 -15.63 -8.41 -1.15
CA ARG A 38 -16.71 -7.49 -1.54
C ARG A 38 -16.33 -6.03 -1.35
N GLU A 39 -15.55 -5.72 -0.33
CA GLU A 39 -15.07 -4.36 -0.07
C GLU A 39 -14.09 -3.92 -1.14
N VAL A 40 -13.14 -4.77 -1.53
CA VAL A 40 -12.21 -4.47 -2.63
C VAL A 40 -12.98 -4.31 -3.95
N ASP A 41 -13.93 -5.17 -4.27
CA ASP A 41 -14.77 -5.07 -5.48
C ASP A 41 -15.58 -3.76 -5.51
N ARG A 42 -16.11 -3.32 -4.36
CA ARG A 42 -16.79 -2.00 -4.25
C ARG A 42 -15.81 -0.86 -4.46
N ILE A 43 -14.67 -0.87 -3.76
CA ILE A 43 -13.67 0.21 -3.83
C ILE A 43 -13.13 0.33 -5.27
N GLN A 44 -12.93 -0.80 -5.95
CA GLN A 44 -12.53 -0.85 -7.35
C GLN A 44 -13.47 0.00 -8.23
N GLN A 45 -14.79 -0.17 -8.09
CA GLN A 45 -15.79 0.57 -8.89
C GLN A 45 -15.72 2.09 -8.72
N PHE A 46 -15.18 2.59 -7.61
CA PHE A 46 -15.06 4.02 -7.33
C PHE A 46 -13.66 4.57 -7.64
N LEU A 47 -12.62 3.75 -7.46
CA LEU A 47 -11.22 4.21 -7.56
C LEU A 47 -10.58 3.89 -8.90
N VAL A 48 -11.08 2.88 -9.62
CA VAL A 48 -10.47 2.37 -10.85
C VAL A 48 -11.42 2.57 -12.03
N GLY A 49 -10.92 3.22 -13.08
CA GLY A 49 -11.68 3.45 -14.31
C GLY A 49 -11.18 4.67 -15.08
N PRO A 50 -11.73 4.91 -16.29
CA PRO A 50 -11.41 6.11 -17.07
C PRO A 50 -11.65 7.37 -16.24
N ASP A 51 -10.64 8.25 -16.17
CA ASP A 51 -10.68 9.50 -15.37
C ASP A 51 -10.89 9.32 -13.85
N ALA A 52 -10.82 8.10 -13.33
CA ALA A 52 -10.88 7.83 -11.89
C ALA A 52 -9.53 8.12 -11.20
N LEU A 53 -9.44 7.85 -9.89
CA LEU A 53 -8.20 8.05 -9.13
C LEU A 53 -7.02 7.28 -9.75
N ILE A 54 -7.26 6.00 -10.04
CA ILE A 54 -6.37 5.11 -10.77
C ILE A 54 -7.03 4.85 -12.13
N ASP A 55 -6.52 5.52 -13.17
CA ASP A 55 -6.92 5.21 -14.53
C ASP A 55 -6.01 4.09 -15.05
N PRO A 56 -6.56 2.90 -15.39
CA PRO A 56 -5.76 1.80 -15.92
C PRO A 56 -4.92 2.19 -17.14
N GLN A 57 -5.38 3.11 -17.98
CA GLN A 57 -4.62 3.56 -19.16
C GLN A 57 -3.32 4.28 -18.80
N ASN A 58 -3.23 4.82 -17.58
CA ASN A 58 -2.04 5.49 -17.06
C ASN A 58 -1.15 4.58 -16.24
N VAL A 59 -1.59 3.35 -15.91
CA VAL A 59 -0.81 2.39 -15.11
C VAL A 59 0.24 1.71 -15.98
N ALA A 60 1.50 2.02 -15.70
CA ALA A 60 2.65 1.49 -16.41
C ALA A 60 3.20 0.19 -15.79
N ARG A 61 3.02 0.04 -14.48
CA ARG A 61 3.56 -1.11 -13.73
C ARG A 61 2.78 -1.36 -12.45
N VAL A 62 2.61 -2.64 -12.12
CA VAL A 62 2.08 -3.07 -10.82
C VAL A 62 3.14 -3.90 -10.10
N TYR A 63 3.47 -3.55 -8.86
CA TYR A 63 4.25 -4.38 -7.95
C TYR A 63 3.30 -5.02 -6.94
N CYS A 64 3.40 -6.34 -6.75
CA CYS A 64 2.52 -7.09 -5.86
C CYS A 64 3.32 -7.91 -4.87
N SER A 65 2.92 -7.91 -3.60
CA SER A 65 3.41 -8.90 -2.63
C SER A 65 3.08 -10.34 -3.09
N PRO A 66 3.94 -11.34 -2.82
CA PRO A 66 3.67 -12.74 -3.17
C PRO A 66 2.52 -13.37 -2.39
N ARG A 67 2.07 -12.76 -1.28
CA ARG A 67 1.00 -13.30 -0.43
C ARG A 67 -0.33 -13.38 -1.20
N CYS A 68 -1.09 -14.46 -0.98
CA CYS A 68 -2.35 -14.70 -1.68
C CYS A 68 -3.38 -13.56 -1.52
N SER A 69 -3.44 -12.92 -0.34
CA SER A 69 -4.34 -11.78 -0.08
C SER A 69 -4.04 -10.56 -0.96
N ALA A 70 -2.76 -10.25 -1.17
CA ALA A 70 -2.33 -9.15 -2.05
C ALA A 70 -2.60 -9.48 -3.52
N ARG A 71 -2.25 -10.70 -3.95
CA ARG A 71 -2.54 -11.18 -5.32
C ARG A 71 -4.03 -11.13 -5.64
N ARG A 72 -4.87 -11.62 -4.72
CA ARG A 72 -6.33 -11.57 -4.83
C ARG A 72 -6.86 -10.13 -4.88
N THR A 73 -6.24 -9.22 -4.14
CA THR A 73 -6.61 -7.79 -4.20
C THR A 73 -6.28 -7.20 -5.57
N VAL A 74 -5.12 -7.50 -6.16
CA VAL A 74 -4.79 -7.08 -7.53
C VAL A 74 -5.82 -7.60 -8.54
N GLU A 75 -6.19 -8.88 -8.42
CA GLU A 75 -7.21 -9.47 -9.29
C GLU A 75 -8.53 -8.70 -9.22
N LEU A 76 -8.99 -8.39 -8.01
CA LEU A 76 -10.26 -7.70 -7.76
C LEU A 76 -10.23 -6.21 -8.14
N LEU A 77 -9.07 -5.56 -8.10
CA LEU A 77 -8.91 -4.19 -8.57
C LEU A 77 -8.97 -4.08 -10.10
N GLU A 78 -8.81 -5.20 -10.81
CA GLU A 78 -8.86 -5.27 -12.27
C GLU A 78 -7.93 -4.26 -12.94
N LEU A 79 -6.76 -4.05 -12.32
CA LEU A 79 -5.71 -3.17 -12.86
C LEU A 79 -5.10 -3.74 -14.13
N GLY A 80 -5.25 -5.06 -14.35
CA GLY A 80 -4.83 -5.80 -15.53
C GLY A 80 -5.78 -5.59 -16.71
N ILE A 81 -5.31 -4.86 -17.71
CA ILE A 81 -6.13 -4.51 -18.85
C ILE A 81 -5.98 -5.53 -19.97
N HIS A 82 -6.83 -6.56 -19.95
CA HIS A 82 -7.27 -7.44 -21.07
C HIS A 82 -8.28 -8.43 -20.45
N ASN A 83 -8.79 -9.41 -21.20
CA ASN A 83 -9.56 -10.54 -20.63
C ASN A 83 -8.77 -11.34 -19.58
N HIS A 84 -7.47 -11.05 -19.41
CA HIS A 84 -6.53 -11.77 -18.56
C HIS A 84 -5.60 -10.82 -17.79
N GLN A 85 -5.15 -11.24 -16.60
CA GLN A 85 -4.10 -10.56 -15.82
C GLN A 85 -2.87 -11.47 -15.74
N HIS A 86 -1.70 -10.94 -16.06
CA HIS A 86 -0.44 -11.70 -16.10
C HIS A 86 0.46 -11.36 -14.90
N PHE A 87 0.70 -12.33 -14.03
CA PHE A 87 1.61 -12.21 -12.89
C PHE A 87 2.97 -12.78 -13.27
N TYR A 88 4.01 -11.96 -13.22
CA TYR A 88 5.39 -12.38 -13.36
C TYR A 88 6.08 -12.42 -12.00
N ASP A 89 6.48 -13.60 -11.56
CA ASP A 89 7.17 -13.80 -10.30
C ASP A 89 8.68 -13.62 -10.46
N ARG A 90 9.23 -12.63 -9.75
CA ARG A 90 10.63 -12.21 -9.90
C ARG A 90 11.63 -13.18 -9.27
N GLU A 91 11.22 -14.01 -8.31
CA GLU A 91 12.12 -14.98 -7.67
C GLU A 91 12.19 -16.27 -8.48
N SER A 92 11.04 -16.79 -8.89
CA SER A 92 10.91 -18.04 -9.63
C SER A 92 11.03 -17.90 -11.15
N ASN A 93 10.99 -16.67 -11.67
CA ASN A 93 10.89 -16.38 -13.12
C ASN A 93 9.67 -17.03 -13.80
N SER A 94 8.63 -17.36 -13.04
CA SER A 94 7.41 -17.99 -13.54
C SER A 94 6.37 -16.96 -13.96
N ARG A 95 5.43 -17.37 -14.82
CA ARG A 95 4.30 -16.56 -15.26
C ARG A 95 3.00 -17.29 -15.00
N GLU A 96 2.06 -16.63 -14.33
CA GLU A 96 0.71 -17.12 -14.05
C GLU A 96 -0.31 -16.16 -14.66
N THR A 97 -1.47 -16.67 -15.08
CA THR A 97 -2.51 -15.87 -15.74
C THR A 97 -3.88 -16.15 -15.12
N THR A 98 -4.62 -15.08 -14.80
CA THR A 98 -5.99 -15.16 -14.27
C THR A 98 -6.96 -14.43 -15.18
N GLY A 99 -8.25 -14.75 -15.11
CA GLY A 99 -9.28 -14.04 -15.89
C GLY A 99 -9.58 -12.65 -15.31
N SER A 100 -9.90 -11.69 -16.16
CA SER A 100 -10.38 -10.35 -15.78
C SER A 100 -11.84 -10.17 -16.21
N LYS A 101 -12.64 -9.40 -15.45
CA LYS A 101 -14.02 -9.07 -15.87
C LYS A 101 -14.05 -7.89 -16.84
N MET A 102 -12.99 -7.09 -16.92
CA MET A 102 -12.87 -5.97 -17.87
C MET A 102 -12.75 -6.46 -19.32
N ARG A 103 -13.53 -5.84 -20.22
CA ARG A 103 -13.58 -6.13 -21.67
C ARG A 103 -13.09 -4.95 -22.52
N VAL A 104 -12.08 -4.23 -22.05
CA VAL A 104 -11.49 -3.10 -22.78
C VAL A 104 -10.05 -3.42 -23.12
N GLU A 105 -9.66 -3.22 -24.39
CA GLU A 105 -8.27 -3.33 -24.84
C GLU A 105 -7.53 -2.04 -24.48
N THR A 106 -6.59 -2.11 -23.55
CA THR A 106 -5.62 -1.04 -23.25
C THR A 106 -4.29 -1.70 -22.85
N ALA A 107 -3.25 -0.90 -22.56
CA ALA A 107 -1.88 -1.38 -22.41
C ALA A 107 -1.72 -2.49 -21.34
N GLU A 108 -0.96 -3.54 -21.65
CA GLU A 108 -0.62 -4.63 -20.73
C GLU A 108 0.16 -4.11 -19.51
N PRO A 109 -0.42 -4.04 -18.29
CA PRO A 109 0.35 -3.65 -17.14
C PRO A 109 1.12 -4.88 -16.67
N ASN A 110 2.44 -4.79 -16.71
CA ASN A 110 3.34 -5.81 -16.20
C ASN A 110 3.19 -5.92 -14.67
N ILE A 111 2.45 -6.92 -14.19
CA ILE A 111 2.31 -7.22 -12.76
C ILE A 111 3.52 -8.02 -12.32
N GLN A 112 4.37 -7.40 -11.52
CA GLN A 112 5.58 -8.00 -10.98
C GLN A 112 5.36 -8.40 -9.52
N VAL A 113 5.34 -9.70 -9.26
CA VAL A 113 5.35 -10.21 -7.89
C VAL A 113 6.74 -10.06 -7.31
N THR A 114 6.84 -9.37 -6.17
CA THR A 114 8.12 -9.01 -5.53
C THR A 114 8.10 -9.23 -4.00
N PRO A 115 9.08 -9.95 -3.44
CA PRO A 115 9.26 -10.09 -1.99
C PRO A 115 9.56 -8.77 -1.28
N CYS A 116 9.99 -7.73 -2.01
CA CYS A 116 10.18 -6.40 -1.44
C CYS A 116 8.92 -5.85 -0.78
N LEU A 117 7.74 -6.26 -1.25
CA LEU A 117 6.44 -5.87 -0.70
C LEU A 117 5.83 -6.89 0.27
N GLN A 118 6.54 -7.98 0.61
CA GLN A 118 6.10 -8.88 1.66
C GLN A 118 6.05 -8.16 3.01
N GLU A 119 5.09 -8.51 3.86
CA GLU A 119 4.96 -7.86 5.18
C GLU A 119 6.19 -8.05 6.07
N TRP A 120 6.31 -7.22 7.09
CA TRP A 120 7.29 -7.39 8.17
C TRP A 120 7.22 -8.80 8.76
N ASP A 121 8.35 -9.48 8.97
CA ASP A 121 8.34 -10.79 9.64
C ASP A 121 8.08 -10.60 11.14
N TYR A 122 6.88 -10.98 11.58
CA TYR A 122 6.47 -10.85 12.97
C TYR A 122 7.11 -11.89 13.89
N GLY A 123 7.80 -12.91 13.36
CA GLY A 123 8.52 -13.88 14.19
C GLY A 123 7.62 -14.55 15.22
N ASP A 124 7.97 -14.42 16.50
CA ASP A 124 7.22 -14.94 17.65
C ASP A 124 5.84 -14.27 17.83
N TYR A 125 5.57 -13.18 17.11
CA TYR A 125 4.31 -12.44 17.16
C TYR A 125 3.32 -12.81 16.06
N GLU A 126 3.70 -13.71 15.16
CA GLU A 126 2.81 -14.22 14.12
C GLU A 126 1.53 -14.81 14.73
N GLY A 127 0.36 -14.37 14.26
CA GLY A 127 -0.94 -14.83 14.71
C GLY A 127 -1.38 -14.29 16.07
N LEU A 128 -0.58 -13.45 16.73
CA LEU A 128 -0.92 -12.83 18.02
C LEU A 128 -1.62 -11.49 17.85
N THR A 129 -2.50 -11.17 18.79
CA THR A 129 -3.11 -9.84 18.86
C THR A 129 -2.14 -8.82 19.48
N LEU A 130 -2.39 -7.52 19.28
CA LEU A 130 -1.64 -6.48 20.00
C LEU A 130 -1.69 -6.71 21.52
N ARG A 131 -2.84 -7.13 22.06
CA ARG A 131 -2.99 -7.41 23.49
C ARG A 131 -2.06 -8.54 23.95
N ASP A 132 -1.99 -9.63 23.19
CA ASP A 132 -1.13 -10.77 23.52
C ASP A 132 0.35 -10.37 23.46
N ILE A 133 0.75 -9.60 22.45
CA ILE A 133 2.12 -9.08 22.31
C ILE A 133 2.48 -8.20 23.50
N HIS A 134 1.59 -7.28 23.91
CA HIS A 134 1.81 -6.44 25.08
C HIS A 134 1.97 -7.28 26.36
N GLN A 135 1.15 -8.31 26.55
CA GLN A 135 1.25 -9.19 27.71
C GLN A 135 2.55 -10.01 27.71
N LEU A 136 2.95 -10.55 26.56
CA LEU A 136 4.22 -11.27 26.40
C LEU A 136 5.41 -10.36 26.71
N ARG A 137 5.43 -9.16 26.15
CA ARG A 137 6.47 -8.16 26.38
C ARG A 137 6.53 -7.70 27.83
N GLN A 138 5.38 -7.53 28.49
CA GLN A 138 5.34 -7.17 29.92
C GLN A 138 5.98 -8.25 30.80
N LYS A 139 5.75 -9.54 30.50
CA LYS A 139 6.40 -10.64 31.21
C LYS A 139 7.92 -10.64 30.99
N GLN A 140 8.37 -10.48 29.74
CA GLN A 140 9.80 -10.42 29.40
C GLN A 140 10.51 -9.18 29.99
N ALA A 141 9.83 -8.03 30.03
CA ALA A 141 10.38 -6.78 30.58
C ALA A 141 10.40 -6.75 32.14
N GLN A 142 9.80 -7.74 32.80
CA GLN A 142 10.06 -8.00 34.22
C GLN A 142 11.39 -8.74 34.42
N GLU A 143 11.94 -9.36 33.38
CA GLU A 143 13.17 -10.16 33.41
C GLU A 143 14.40 -9.40 32.84
N GLN A 144 14.20 -8.38 32.00
CA GLN A 144 15.25 -7.57 31.36
C GLN A 144 14.94 -6.05 31.41
N GLU A 145 15.98 -5.20 31.39
CA GLU A 145 15.86 -3.73 31.50
C GLU A 145 14.80 -3.14 30.54
N ARG A 146 13.87 -2.36 31.11
CA ARG A 146 12.65 -1.85 30.46
C ARG A 146 12.92 -0.71 29.48
N GLN A 147 13.37 -1.02 28.27
CA GLN A 147 13.13 -0.12 27.14
C GLN A 147 11.77 -0.42 26.49
N GLU A 148 11.00 0.63 26.17
CA GLU A 148 9.72 0.50 25.47
C GLU A 148 9.95 -0.04 24.05
N TRP A 149 9.39 -1.21 23.73
CA TRP A 149 9.56 -1.85 22.43
C TRP A 149 8.93 -1.04 21.29
N ASN A 150 9.64 -0.94 20.17
CA ASN A 150 9.16 -0.33 18.95
C ASN A 150 9.55 -1.18 17.74
N ILE A 151 8.57 -1.72 17.00
CA ILE A 151 8.81 -2.56 15.81
C ILE A 151 9.76 -1.91 14.79
N TRP A 152 9.68 -0.60 14.61
CA TRP A 152 10.48 0.14 13.63
C TRP A 152 11.96 0.26 14.03
N ARG A 153 12.26 0.17 15.33
CA ARG A 153 13.62 0.23 15.88
C ARG A 153 14.16 -1.18 16.16
N ASP A 154 13.34 -2.03 16.75
CA ASP A 154 13.74 -3.29 17.37
C ASP A 154 13.37 -4.52 16.52
N GLY A 155 12.46 -4.36 15.55
CA GLY A 155 11.88 -5.48 14.83
C GLY A 155 11.05 -6.41 15.73
N CYS A 156 10.89 -7.67 15.31
CA CYS A 156 10.19 -8.70 16.06
C CYS A 156 11.16 -9.84 16.43
N PRO A 157 11.16 -10.32 17.69
CA PRO A 157 11.94 -11.49 18.10
C PRO A 157 11.55 -12.73 17.30
N GLY A 158 12.51 -13.62 17.04
CA GLY A 158 12.28 -14.85 16.27
C GLY A 158 12.01 -14.62 14.77
N GLY A 159 11.89 -13.37 14.32
CA GLY A 159 11.74 -13.02 12.91
C GLY A 159 13.09 -13.04 12.20
N SER A 160 13.11 -13.50 10.95
CA SER A 160 14.34 -13.52 10.13
C SER A 160 14.71 -12.15 9.55
N MET A 161 13.89 -11.12 9.77
CA MET A 161 14.02 -9.83 9.10
C MET A 161 14.12 -8.64 10.08
N SER A 162 15.28 -7.99 10.07
CA SER A 162 15.56 -6.76 10.85
C SER A 162 15.00 -5.50 10.17
N PRO A 163 14.76 -4.40 10.93
CA PRO A 163 14.37 -3.10 10.34
C PRO A 163 15.33 -2.59 9.26
N LYS A 164 16.63 -2.89 9.39
CA LYS A 164 17.63 -2.54 8.38
C LYS A 164 17.41 -3.32 7.08
N GLN A 165 17.19 -4.63 7.15
CA GLN A 165 16.87 -5.44 5.96
C GLN A 165 15.58 -4.99 5.28
N VAL A 166 14.56 -4.58 6.06
CA VAL A 166 13.34 -3.97 5.52
C VAL A 166 13.65 -2.66 4.79
N SER A 167 14.50 -1.81 5.37
CA SER A 167 14.91 -0.55 4.73
C SER A 167 15.66 -0.82 3.42
N ASP A 168 16.66 -1.71 3.44
CA ASP A 168 17.54 -2.00 2.30
C ASP A 168 16.76 -2.57 1.10
N ARG A 169 15.81 -3.50 1.35
CA ARG A 169 14.97 -4.08 0.28
C ARG A 169 14.00 -3.05 -0.31
N LEU A 170 13.47 -2.14 0.51
CA LEU A 170 12.57 -1.08 0.04
C LEU A 170 13.33 0.00 -0.70
N ASP A 171 14.52 0.37 -0.24
CA ASP A 171 15.40 1.32 -0.93
C ASP A 171 15.77 0.79 -2.33
N SER A 172 16.03 -0.51 -2.45
CA SER A 172 16.26 -1.17 -3.74
C SER A 172 15.04 -1.10 -4.67
N LEU A 173 13.84 -1.36 -4.15
CA LEU A 173 12.58 -1.22 -4.91
C LEU A 173 12.33 0.24 -5.32
N ILE A 174 12.59 1.20 -4.43
CA ILE A 174 12.46 2.63 -4.71
C ILE A 174 13.42 3.06 -5.82
N GLN A 175 14.68 2.61 -5.78
CA GLN A 175 15.65 2.89 -6.84
C GLN A 175 15.18 2.34 -8.19
N GLU A 176 14.61 1.13 -8.20
CA GLU A 176 14.04 0.54 -9.41
C GLU A 176 12.86 1.36 -9.96
N ILE A 177 11.93 1.76 -9.08
CA ILE A 177 10.78 2.62 -9.41
C ILE A 177 11.26 3.95 -10.01
N LYS A 178 12.23 4.62 -9.37
CA LYS A 178 12.79 5.88 -9.86
C LYS A 178 13.46 5.70 -11.21
N SER A 179 14.29 4.67 -11.35
CA SER A 179 14.95 4.35 -12.63
C SER A 179 13.95 4.09 -13.75
N PHE A 180 12.79 3.51 -13.43
CA PHE A 180 11.72 3.29 -14.39
C PHE A 180 11.07 4.62 -14.81
N ILE A 181 10.71 5.48 -13.86
CA ILE A 181 10.11 6.80 -14.13
C ILE A 181 11.07 7.72 -14.90
N GLU A 182 12.36 7.71 -14.55
CA GLU A 182 13.40 8.51 -15.19
C GLU A 182 13.67 8.08 -16.63
N LYS A 183 13.61 6.78 -16.94
CA LYS A 183 13.72 6.27 -18.33
C LYS A 183 12.57 6.76 -19.22
N SER A 184 11.40 7.01 -18.64
CA SER A 184 10.26 7.63 -19.33
C SER A 184 10.28 9.16 -19.29
N SER A 185 11.34 9.78 -18.76
CA SER A 185 11.47 11.25 -18.67
C SER A 185 12.51 11.78 -19.66
N THR A 186 12.36 13.02 -20.12
CA THR A 186 13.32 13.68 -21.02
C THR A 186 13.98 14.86 -20.31
N THR A 187 15.31 14.85 -20.25
CA THR A 187 16.10 15.95 -19.67
C THR A 187 16.47 16.95 -20.76
N TRP A 188 16.02 18.19 -20.61
CA TRP A 188 16.38 19.29 -21.50
C TRP A 188 17.79 19.83 -21.17
N PRO A 189 18.50 20.45 -22.15
CA PRO A 189 19.81 21.07 -21.92
C PRO A 189 19.83 22.14 -20.81
N SER A 190 18.68 22.71 -20.47
CA SER A 190 18.49 23.66 -19.35
C SER A 190 18.53 23.01 -17.96
N GLY A 191 18.64 21.68 -17.87
CA GLY A 191 18.53 20.93 -16.62
C GLY A 191 17.09 20.70 -16.15
N GLN A 192 16.09 21.18 -16.90
CA GLN A 192 14.68 20.83 -16.64
C GLN A 192 14.42 19.39 -17.08
N ILE A 193 13.89 18.59 -16.16
CA ILE A 193 13.35 17.27 -16.45
C ILE A 193 11.85 17.47 -16.68
N GLU A 194 11.41 17.36 -17.93
CA GLU A 194 9.99 17.15 -18.22
C GLU A 194 9.76 15.65 -18.27
N GLY A 195 8.82 15.12 -17.47
CA GLY A 195 8.23 13.81 -17.74
C GLY A 195 7.82 13.82 -19.21
N ALA A 196 8.15 12.77 -19.98
CA ALA A 196 7.99 12.81 -21.41
C ALA A 196 6.58 13.31 -21.73
N ARG A 197 6.44 14.26 -22.66
CA ARG A 197 5.14 14.63 -23.27
C ARG A 197 4.49 13.45 -24.01
N SER A 198 4.99 12.24 -23.81
CA SER A 198 4.48 11.03 -24.40
C SER A 198 3.14 10.69 -23.78
N GLN A 199 2.21 10.24 -24.62
CA GLN A 199 0.97 9.57 -24.24
C GLN A 199 1.22 8.22 -23.51
N GLN A 200 2.39 8.01 -22.90
CA GLN A 200 2.74 6.75 -22.24
C GLN A 200 2.33 6.80 -20.78
N ALA A 201 1.76 5.69 -20.33
CA ALA A 201 1.48 5.40 -18.94
C ALA A 201 2.74 5.58 -18.07
N GLN A 202 2.59 6.21 -16.89
CA GLN A 202 3.69 6.45 -15.94
C GLN A 202 3.34 6.10 -14.49
N ASP A 203 2.07 5.81 -14.20
CA ASP A 203 1.64 5.50 -12.84
C ASP A 203 2.09 4.09 -12.44
N ILE A 204 2.44 3.96 -11.17
CA ILE A 204 2.89 2.70 -10.59
C ILE A 204 1.95 2.35 -9.44
N VAL A 205 1.52 1.09 -9.38
CA VAL A 205 0.69 0.60 -8.27
C VAL A 205 1.48 -0.43 -7.47
N CYS A 206 1.60 -0.23 -6.17
CA CYS A 206 2.23 -1.13 -5.23
C CYS A 206 1.16 -1.74 -4.30
N VAL A 207 0.87 -3.03 -4.47
CA VAL A 207 -0.10 -3.76 -3.63
C VAL A 207 0.64 -4.60 -2.59
N GLY A 208 0.37 -4.33 -1.32
CA GLY A 208 1.10 -4.94 -0.20
C GLY A 208 0.34 -4.91 1.12
N HIS A 209 1.09 -4.77 2.21
CA HIS A 209 0.58 -4.91 3.58
C HIS A 209 0.79 -3.63 4.41
N GLY A 210 0.25 -3.61 5.63
CA GLY A 210 0.19 -2.39 6.44
C GLY A 210 1.57 -1.82 6.80
N HIS A 211 2.42 -2.61 7.47
CA HIS A 211 3.72 -2.11 7.93
C HIS A 211 4.68 -1.88 6.76
N VAL A 212 4.73 -2.77 5.77
CA VAL A 212 5.61 -2.61 4.61
C VAL A 212 5.25 -1.40 3.74
N LEU A 213 3.97 -1.07 3.54
CA LEU A 213 3.57 0.11 2.77
C LEU A 213 3.81 1.41 3.53
N ALA A 214 3.59 1.40 4.85
CA ALA A 214 4.00 2.50 5.73
C ALA A 214 5.52 2.71 5.68
N ALA A 215 6.30 1.64 5.72
CA ALA A 215 7.75 1.67 5.57
C ALA A 215 8.14 2.26 4.19
N LEU A 216 7.50 1.80 3.11
CA LEU A 216 7.75 2.28 1.76
C LEU A 216 7.49 3.79 1.63
N ALA A 217 6.39 4.29 2.18
CA ALA A 217 6.08 5.71 2.19
C ALA A 217 7.12 6.54 2.98
N LEU A 218 7.59 6.04 4.13
CA LEU A 218 8.66 6.69 4.91
C LEU A 218 9.98 6.72 4.14
N ARG A 219 10.38 5.59 3.57
CA ARG A 219 11.62 5.47 2.78
C ARG A 219 11.56 6.31 1.51
N TRP A 220 10.39 6.46 0.90
CA TRP A 220 10.18 7.27 -0.31
C TRP A 220 10.59 8.73 -0.10
N VAL A 221 10.24 9.32 1.05
CA VAL A 221 10.62 10.70 1.41
C VAL A 221 12.02 10.79 2.04
N GLY A 222 12.81 9.72 2.00
CA GLY A 222 14.15 9.68 2.57
C GLY A 222 14.20 9.58 4.10
N SER A 223 13.07 9.34 4.77
CA SER A 223 13.02 9.21 6.22
C SER A 223 13.54 7.84 6.68
N SER A 224 14.25 7.82 7.81
CA SER A 224 14.62 6.56 8.48
C SER A 224 13.41 5.94 9.16
N LEU A 225 13.29 4.61 9.10
CA LEU A 225 12.30 3.89 9.91
C LEU A 225 12.51 4.13 11.41
N MET A 226 13.75 4.38 11.81
CA MET A 226 14.14 4.60 13.21
C MET A 226 13.85 6.03 13.71
N ALA A 227 13.39 6.93 12.84
CA ALA A 227 13.09 8.31 13.20
C ALA A 227 11.80 8.48 14.05
N GLY A 228 11.24 7.37 14.56
CA GLY A 228 10.49 7.32 15.84
C GLY A 228 9.10 7.95 15.91
N HIS A 229 8.73 8.88 15.03
CA HIS A 229 7.58 9.76 15.29
C HIS A 229 6.40 9.60 14.30
N MET A 230 6.64 9.14 13.07
CA MET A 230 5.57 9.04 12.06
C MET A 230 4.97 7.64 12.00
N ARG A 231 3.73 7.50 12.47
CA ARG A 231 2.95 6.26 12.42
C ARG A 231 1.94 6.37 11.27
N LEU A 232 2.29 5.82 10.12
CA LEU A 232 1.35 5.69 9.00
C LEU A 232 0.51 4.45 9.22
N ILE A 233 -0.81 4.62 9.29
CA ILE A 233 -1.77 3.52 9.40
C ILE A 233 -2.41 3.34 8.04
N PHE A 234 -2.24 2.16 7.45
CA PHE A 234 -2.97 1.74 6.27
C PHE A 234 -4.10 0.83 6.73
N GLU A 235 -5.36 1.19 6.51
CA GLU A 235 -6.49 0.27 6.71
C GLU A 235 -6.59 -0.75 5.56
N PRO A 236 -7.15 -1.95 5.78
CA PRO A 236 -7.34 -2.93 4.70
C PRO A 236 -8.12 -2.30 3.54
N GLY A 237 -7.69 -2.52 2.29
CA GLY A 237 -8.27 -1.89 1.10
C GLY A 237 -7.95 -0.40 0.92
N GLY A 238 -7.22 0.23 1.83
CA GLY A 238 -6.85 1.64 1.74
C GLY A 238 -5.83 1.93 0.61
N VAL A 239 -5.96 3.12 0.01
CA VAL A 239 -5.09 3.60 -1.07
C VAL A 239 -4.38 4.91 -0.65
N ALA A 240 -3.07 5.00 -0.83
CA ALA A 240 -2.31 6.25 -0.67
C ALA A 240 -1.60 6.62 -1.97
N VAL A 241 -1.33 7.91 -2.18
CA VAL A 241 -0.65 8.40 -3.39
C VAL A 241 0.63 9.15 -3.02
N LEU A 242 1.76 8.62 -3.49
CA LEU A 242 3.04 9.31 -3.44
C LEU A 242 3.25 10.04 -4.77
N GLY A 243 3.74 11.28 -4.71
CA GLY A 243 4.19 12.02 -5.87
C GLY A 243 5.67 11.79 -6.14
N TYR A 244 6.07 12.00 -7.39
CA TYR A 244 7.47 12.04 -7.79
C TYR A 244 7.76 13.32 -8.57
N GLU A 245 8.48 14.25 -7.95
CA GLU A 245 9.11 15.33 -8.69
C GLU A 245 10.63 15.06 -8.72
N PRO A 246 11.30 15.13 -9.88
CA PRO A 246 12.73 14.80 -9.98
C PRO A 246 13.62 15.58 -9.00
N LEU A 247 13.17 16.77 -8.57
CA LEU A 247 13.87 17.61 -7.58
C LEU A 247 13.34 17.44 -6.15
N PHE A 248 12.14 16.88 -5.95
CA PHE A 248 11.49 16.78 -4.65
C PHE A 248 10.71 15.46 -4.48
N HIS A 249 10.98 14.74 -3.39
CA HIS A 249 10.16 13.60 -2.98
C HIS A 249 8.94 14.12 -2.20
N ILE A 250 7.80 14.26 -2.87
CA ILE A 250 6.59 14.84 -2.29
C ILE A 250 5.55 13.74 -2.08
N ILE A 251 4.95 13.67 -0.89
CA ILE A 251 3.70 12.92 -0.70
C ILE A 251 2.57 13.88 -1.04
N ASN A 252 1.99 13.74 -2.24
CA ASN A 252 1.09 14.74 -2.78
C ASN A 252 -0.36 14.57 -2.32
N THR A 253 -0.83 13.35 -2.02
CA THR A 253 -2.22 13.18 -1.57
C THR A 253 -2.43 11.88 -0.79
N TRP A 254 -3.15 11.99 0.32
CA TRP A 254 -3.73 10.85 1.03
C TRP A 254 -5.20 10.76 0.66
N HIS A 255 -5.62 9.66 0.03
CA HIS A 255 -7.04 9.40 -0.22
C HIS A 255 -7.52 8.24 0.67
N PHE A 256 -8.06 8.58 1.83
CA PHE A 256 -8.84 7.61 2.60
C PHE A 256 -10.16 7.35 1.87
N THR A 257 -10.30 6.15 1.31
CA THR A 257 -11.62 5.63 0.95
C THR A 257 -11.85 4.40 1.81
N ASN A 258 -12.40 4.63 3.00
CA ASN A 258 -13.10 3.59 3.71
C ASN A 258 -14.59 3.84 3.43
N LEU A 259 -15.22 3.06 2.55
CA LEU A 259 -16.67 3.06 2.41
C LEU A 259 -17.31 2.27 3.58
N TYR A 260 -16.81 2.44 4.79
CA TYR A 260 -17.62 2.23 5.98
C TYR A 260 -18.46 3.48 6.21
N ASN A 261 -19.67 3.49 5.67
CA ASN A 261 -20.72 4.35 6.19
C ASN A 261 -22.06 3.59 6.27
N SER A 262 -22.38 3.22 7.51
CA SER A 262 -23.71 3.27 8.12
C SER A 262 -24.93 2.81 7.30
N SER A 263 -25.19 1.50 7.25
CA SER A 263 -26.57 1.04 7.03
C SER A 263 -27.00 -0.23 7.77
N PHE A 264 -26.13 -0.92 8.52
CA PHE A 264 -26.55 -2.09 9.31
C PHE A 264 -25.67 -2.26 10.55
N GLU A 265 -25.97 -1.48 11.61
CA GLU A 265 -25.80 -1.83 13.03
C GLU A 265 -26.26 -0.61 13.85
N HIS A 266 -27.57 -0.47 14.02
CA HIS A 266 -28.09 0.17 15.24
C HIS A 266 -27.87 -0.85 16.36
N ASP A 267 -26.99 -0.50 17.31
CA ASP A 267 -26.88 -1.01 18.69
C ASP A 267 -25.46 -1.38 19.15
N ASN A 268 -24.45 -0.53 18.88
CA ASN A 268 -23.21 -0.58 19.65
C ASN A 268 -22.79 0.82 20.16
N PRO A 269 -23.04 1.16 21.44
CA PRO A 269 -22.77 2.49 22.00
C PRO A 269 -21.29 2.78 22.29
N ASN A 270 -20.35 1.88 21.96
CA ASN A 270 -18.94 2.00 22.36
C ASN A 270 -17.96 2.45 21.27
N HIS A 271 -18.41 2.90 20.10
CA HIS A 271 -17.51 3.40 19.04
C HIS A 271 -17.73 4.90 18.78
N PRO A 272 -16.75 5.78 19.08
CA PRO A 272 -16.86 7.19 18.73
C PRO A 272 -16.68 7.35 17.21
N ALA A 273 -17.69 7.90 16.55
CA ALA A 273 -17.67 8.22 15.13
C ALA A 273 -16.67 9.36 14.85
N ILE A 274 -15.69 9.12 13.98
CA ILE A 274 -14.85 10.19 13.43
C ILE A 274 -15.62 10.80 12.26
N LEU A 275 -16.20 11.98 12.50
CA LEU A 275 -16.92 12.78 11.50
C LEU A 275 -15.95 13.25 10.42
N VAL A 276 -16.11 12.75 9.19
CA VAL A 276 -15.49 13.33 8.00
C VAL A 276 -16.20 14.65 7.67
N GLY A 277 -15.43 15.73 7.68
CA GLY A 277 -15.91 17.11 7.56
C GLY A 277 -16.73 17.35 6.29
N ARG A 278 -17.95 17.89 6.48
CA ARG A 278 -18.71 18.55 5.41
C ARG A 278 -17.98 19.81 4.94
N LYS A 279 -18.04 20.07 3.63
CA LYS A 279 -17.54 21.28 2.96
C LYS A 279 -17.89 22.58 3.73
N PRO A 280 -17.02 23.61 3.73
CA PRO A 280 -17.31 24.88 4.38
C PRO A 280 -18.42 25.61 3.63
N GLY A 281 -19.60 25.65 4.24
CA GLY A 281 -20.67 26.59 3.90
C GLY A 281 -20.34 27.97 4.46
N LYS A 282 -20.71 28.99 3.69
CA LYS A 282 -20.42 30.42 3.90
C LYS A 282 -20.85 30.95 5.28
N SER A 283 -19.97 31.78 5.85
CA SER A 283 -20.19 32.96 6.71
C SER A 283 -21.43 33.04 7.62
N ASP A 284 -21.18 33.20 8.92
CA ASP A 284 -21.63 34.35 9.73
C ASP A 284 -20.84 34.35 11.07
N ARG A 285 -20.07 35.41 11.39
CA ARG A 285 -20.39 36.42 12.44
C ARG A 285 -21.17 35.77 13.60
N THR A 286 -20.70 35.71 14.84
CA THR A 286 -20.34 36.84 15.73
C THR A 286 -19.90 36.24 17.07
N LEU A 287 -18.96 36.92 17.74
CA LEU A 287 -18.49 36.79 19.14
C LEU A 287 -17.63 35.57 19.50
#